data_AF-A0A7R9T9E3-F1
#
_entry.id   AF-A0A7R9T9E3-F1
#
_cell.length_a   1.000
_cell.length_b   1.000
_cell.length_c   1.000
_cell.angle_alpha   90.00
_cell.angle_beta   90.00
_cell.angle_gamma   90.00
#
_symmetry.space_group_name_H-M   'P 1'
#
loop_
_entity.id
_entity.type
_entity.pdbx_description
1 polymer ?
#
loop_
_entity_poly.entity_id
_entity_poly.type
_entity_poly.pdbx_seq_one_letter_code
_entity_poly.pdbx_strand_id
1 'polypeptide(L)'
;MRSSASRRASAAGSARRRPRSATAACAGTTSEDHSATEASSLTPEQQKRLDKLLDLGVSARKLEQQDTQGRLLKQSFEHATMPTFLKLQELGISDNAICSYPDLLWSDFENNTLPMFRKLRKLGISAKAISAYPELLLYNVDESTVETCERLYTLGLSARTLCAFPELLWRSYEDDILPSYEKLQDLGLTSKAISSHPRLLMHSFEDVILPSFEALSSLGMTPQAICSFPLLLGADFDENILPTFHKLRGLGLSARAICSNPPLLWYSFEDSTLPNFDKLRGLGLSARAICANPRLLGTGFEAKTLGTFEKLEELGIPKKSICAKPQLLLSNFEHATLPTYAKLRAELRIPEDAICAHPALLLASFEEDLMPRFDRLVDELGIPAATVRQQPDLLIRSYETLEANVLAMRAYGLPDGLATKRSLLAANPDRVATNLRFLGEVVGLSPERVNQTMLLCKPWQLEEQWERNAAGRDASGMGQAERAKALRGASRLRR
;
A
#
# COMPACT_ATOMS: atom_id res chain seq x y z
N MET A 1 2.48 10.89 -48.39
CA MET A 1 3.83 11.18 -48.95
C MET A 1 4.83 11.09 -47.80
N ARG A 2 5.41 9.90 -47.53
CA ARG A 2 6.86 9.59 -47.65
C ARG A 2 7.77 10.79 -47.38
N SER A 3 8.48 10.80 -46.23
CA SER A 3 9.91 10.45 -46.06
C SER A 3 10.85 11.56 -46.59
N SER A 4 12.07 11.81 -46.14
CA SER A 4 12.94 11.37 -45.04
C SER A 4 14.27 12.11 -45.26
N ALA A 5 15.03 12.35 -44.18
CA ALA A 5 16.49 12.32 -44.13
C ALA A 5 17.35 13.44 -44.79
N SER A 6 18.15 14.08 -43.91
CA SER A 6 19.62 14.06 -43.90
C SER A 6 20.40 14.69 -45.08
N ARG A 7 21.29 15.65 -44.76
CA ARG A 7 22.76 15.42 -44.79
C ARG A 7 23.59 16.57 -44.23
N ARG A 8 24.69 16.16 -43.61
CA ARG A 8 25.78 16.93 -43.00
C ARG A 8 26.76 17.51 -44.04
N ALA A 9 27.57 18.44 -43.52
CA ALA A 9 29.02 18.64 -43.75
C ALA A 9 29.46 19.57 -44.90
N SER A 10 30.24 20.61 -44.57
CA SER A 10 31.71 20.51 -44.68
C SER A 10 32.39 21.74 -44.08
N ALA A 11 33.60 21.51 -43.58
CA ALA A 11 34.52 22.46 -42.99
C ALA A 11 35.64 22.82 -43.98
N ALA A 12 36.15 24.05 -43.91
CA ALA A 12 37.51 24.48 -44.22
C ALA A 12 37.56 25.99 -43.88
N GLY A 13 38.46 26.53 -43.05
CA GLY A 13 39.87 26.22 -42.88
C GLY A 13 40.68 27.24 -43.68
N SER A 14 41.10 28.36 -43.08
CA SER A 14 42.34 29.02 -43.49
C SER A 14 42.85 29.98 -42.42
N ALA A 15 44.10 29.75 -42.06
CA ALA A 15 44.85 30.40 -41.00
C ALA A 15 45.59 31.64 -41.51
N ARG A 16 45.78 32.59 -40.58
CA ARG A 16 47.00 33.36 -40.31
C ARG A 16 47.79 33.90 -41.51
N ARG A 17 47.79 35.23 -41.63
CA ARG A 17 49.01 36.03 -41.88
C ARG A 17 48.97 37.36 -41.11
N ARG A 18 49.83 37.47 -40.09
CA ARG A 18 50.60 38.67 -39.72
C ARG A 18 52.07 38.34 -40.09
N PRO A 19 53.06 39.27 -40.11
CA PRO A 19 53.07 40.66 -39.62
C PRO A 19 53.76 41.66 -40.58
N ARG A 20 53.82 42.94 -40.21
CA ARG A 20 55.04 43.76 -40.37
C ARG A 20 55.06 44.94 -39.39
N SER A 21 56.21 45.09 -38.76
CA SER A 21 56.64 46.05 -37.75
C SER A 21 57.12 47.37 -38.36
N ALA A 22 56.97 48.49 -37.63
CA ALA A 22 57.97 49.55 -37.60
C ALA A 22 57.81 50.44 -36.35
N THR A 23 58.97 50.73 -35.77
CA THR A 23 59.33 51.49 -34.56
C THR A 23 59.21 53.01 -34.72
N ALA A 24 58.96 53.74 -33.62
CA ALA A 24 59.72 54.96 -33.24
C ALA A 24 59.30 55.48 -31.86
N ALA A 25 60.31 55.87 -31.08
CA ALA A 25 60.23 56.43 -29.74
C ALA A 25 60.03 57.95 -29.75
N CYS A 26 59.46 58.51 -28.68
CA CYS A 26 59.82 59.83 -28.16
C CYS A 26 59.34 59.97 -26.70
N ALA A 27 60.26 60.40 -25.84
CA ALA A 27 60.06 60.70 -24.42
C ALA A 27 59.55 62.14 -24.21
N GLY A 28 58.80 62.36 -23.14
CA GLY A 28 58.39 63.66 -22.62
C GLY A 28 57.83 63.51 -21.21
N THR A 29 58.38 64.29 -20.27
CA THR A 29 58.31 64.17 -18.81
C THR A 29 57.20 64.99 -18.15
N THR A 30 56.85 64.61 -16.89
CA THR A 30 56.17 65.36 -15.79
C THR A 30 54.71 65.79 -16.05
N SER A 31 53.73 65.68 -15.16
CA SER A 31 53.68 65.63 -13.69
C SER A 31 52.31 65.13 -13.19
N GLU A 32 52.27 64.83 -11.89
CA GLU A 32 51.13 64.97 -10.96
C GLU A 32 50.12 63.83 -10.74
N ASP A 33 49.95 63.63 -9.44
CA ASP A 33 49.25 62.61 -8.70
C ASP A 33 47.72 62.78 -8.71
N HIS A 34 47.07 61.70 -8.25
CA HIS A 34 45.70 61.61 -7.74
C HIS A 34 44.57 61.39 -8.75
N SER A 35 44.35 60.11 -9.08
CA SER A 35 43.06 59.45 -8.79
C SER A 35 43.15 57.97 -9.16
N ALA A 36 43.74 57.19 -8.25
CA ALA A 36 43.60 55.74 -8.26
C ALA A 36 42.10 55.42 -8.12
N THR A 37 41.48 55.00 -9.22
CA THR A 37 40.20 54.31 -9.20
C THR A 37 40.51 52.91 -8.65
N GLU A 38 40.27 52.71 -7.36
CA GLU A 38 40.31 51.39 -6.74
C GLU A 38 39.34 50.46 -7.48
N ALA A 39 39.87 49.64 -8.38
CA ALA A 39 39.18 48.46 -8.85
C ALA A 39 39.11 47.49 -7.67
N SER A 40 38.00 47.53 -6.91
CA SER A 40 37.69 46.50 -5.91
C SER A 40 37.74 45.14 -6.60
N SER A 41 38.70 44.33 -6.20
CA SER A 41 38.81 42.94 -6.61
C SER A 41 37.98 42.09 -5.66
N LEU A 42 37.07 41.28 -6.19
CA LEU A 42 36.35 40.25 -5.45
C LEU A 42 37.32 39.46 -4.56
N THR A 43 36.98 39.27 -3.29
CA THR A 43 37.76 38.40 -2.40
C THR A 43 37.77 36.96 -2.95
N PRO A 44 38.78 36.15 -2.62
CA PRO A 44 38.85 34.75 -3.09
C PRO A 44 37.60 33.93 -2.78
N GLU A 45 36.92 34.24 -1.68
CA GLU A 45 35.69 33.58 -1.26
C GLU A 45 34.46 34.07 -2.04
N GLN A 46 34.41 35.35 -2.40
CA GLN A 46 33.39 35.89 -3.30
C GLN A 46 33.57 35.36 -4.73
N GLN A 47 34.81 35.24 -5.20
CA GLN A 47 35.11 34.64 -6.50
C GLN A 47 34.65 33.18 -6.54
N LYS A 48 34.94 32.39 -5.50
CA LYS A 48 34.48 30.99 -5.38
C LYS A 48 32.95 30.85 -5.40
N ARG A 49 32.22 31.83 -4.87
CA ARG A 49 30.74 31.83 -4.84
C ARG A 49 30.13 32.27 -6.18
N LEU A 50 30.76 33.22 -6.85
CA LEU A 50 30.43 33.60 -8.23
C LEU A 50 30.67 32.42 -9.19
N ASP A 51 31.81 31.74 -9.06
CA ASP A 51 32.13 30.55 -9.85
C ASP A 51 31.10 29.43 -9.60
N LYS A 52 30.66 29.24 -8.34
CA LYS A 52 29.61 28.28 -7.97
C LYS A 52 28.24 28.61 -8.59
N LEU A 53 27.87 29.89 -8.66
CA LEU A 53 26.62 30.33 -9.30
C LEU A 53 26.64 30.08 -10.82
N LEU A 54 27.79 30.31 -11.45
CA LEU A 54 28.01 30.03 -12.87
C LEU A 54 28.03 28.51 -13.15
N ASP A 55 28.67 27.72 -12.29
CA ASP A 55 28.73 26.25 -12.40
C ASP A 55 27.36 25.57 -12.23
N LEU A 56 26.46 26.15 -11.41
CA LEU A 56 25.10 25.63 -11.18
C LEU A 56 24.09 26.05 -12.26
N GLY A 57 24.54 26.67 -13.35
CA GLY A 57 23.70 26.92 -14.52
C GLY A 57 22.89 28.21 -14.48
N VAL A 58 23.17 29.13 -13.56
CA VAL A 58 22.67 30.52 -13.67
C VAL A 58 23.35 31.13 -14.89
N SER A 59 22.64 31.15 -16.02
CA SER A 59 23.22 31.55 -17.30
C SER A 59 23.87 32.93 -17.18
N ALA A 60 25.13 33.05 -17.62
CA ALA A 60 25.81 34.32 -17.79
C ALA A 60 24.92 35.34 -18.53
N ARG A 61 24.06 34.90 -19.46
CA ARG A 61 23.09 35.74 -20.19
C ARG A 61 21.94 36.31 -19.34
N LYS A 62 21.49 35.61 -18.29
CA LYS A 62 20.51 36.15 -17.32
C LYS A 62 21.18 37.11 -16.34
N LEU A 63 22.44 36.86 -16.02
CA LEU A 63 23.31 37.74 -15.23
C LEU A 63 23.78 38.98 -16.04
N GLU A 64 23.81 38.89 -17.38
CA GLU A 64 24.12 39.96 -18.34
C GLU A 64 22.92 40.87 -18.68
N GLN A 65 21.70 40.55 -18.20
CA GLN A 65 20.56 41.46 -18.37
C GLN A 65 20.85 42.74 -17.58
N GLN A 66 21.05 43.83 -18.32
CA GLN A 66 21.33 45.15 -17.79
C GLN A 66 20.24 45.55 -16.79
N ASP A 67 20.63 46.21 -15.69
CA ASP A 67 19.65 46.95 -14.89
C ASP A 67 18.97 48.03 -15.75
N THR A 68 17.93 48.68 -15.22
CA THR A 68 17.26 49.80 -15.88
C THR A 68 18.18 50.99 -16.21
N GLN A 69 19.47 50.93 -15.85
CA GLN A 69 20.51 51.93 -16.09
C GLN A 69 21.71 51.43 -16.94
N GLY A 70 21.69 50.21 -17.50
CA GLY A 70 22.71 49.77 -18.46
C GLY A 70 24.06 49.31 -17.89
N ARG A 71 24.21 49.00 -16.59
CA ARG A 71 25.53 48.69 -15.99
C ARG A 71 25.94 47.21 -16.10
N LEU A 72 27.24 46.97 -16.35
CA LEU A 72 27.85 45.63 -16.49
C LEU A 72 28.05 44.90 -15.14
N LEU A 73 27.96 43.57 -15.21
CA LEU A 73 28.03 42.53 -14.17
C LEU A 73 28.92 42.76 -12.94
N LYS A 74 30.08 43.41 -13.04
CA LYS A 74 30.98 43.57 -11.89
C LYS A 74 30.43 44.49 -10.79
N GLN A 75 29.79 45.61 -11.15
CA GLN A 75 29.30 46.58 -10.15
C GLN A 75 27.94 46.18 -9.54
N SER A 76 27.06 45.56 -10.33
CA SER A 76 25.74 45.13 -9.84
C SER A 76 25.84 43.89 -8.94
N PHE A 77 26.78 42.99 -9.24
CA PHE A 77 27.01 41.78 -8.45
C PHE A 77 27.55 42.08 -7.05
N GLU A 78 28.50 43.02 -6.91
CA GLU A 78 29.08 43.40 -5.62
C GLU A 78 28.10 44.21 -4.74
N HIS A 79 27.33 45.13 -5.33
CA HIS A 79 26.53 46.08 -4.55
C HIS A 79 25.07 45.68 -4.33
N ALA A 80 24.47 44.84 -5.18
CA ALA A 80 23.05 44.46 -5.07
C ALA A 80 22.84 42.95 -4.94
N THR A 81 23.51 42.15 -5.78
CA THR A 81 23.22 40.70 -5.88
C THR A 81 23.83 39.89 -4.73
N MET A 82 25.10 40.16 -4.36
CA MET A 82 25.78 39.45 -3.28
C MET A 82 25.22 39.72 -1.88
N PRO A 83 24.90 40.97 -1.50
CA PRO A 83 24.23 41.25 -0.22
C PRO A 83 22.88 40.53 -0.13
N THR A 84 22.07 40.54 -1.19
CA THR A 84 20.78 39.84 -1.22
C THR A 84 20.96 38.32 -1.13
N PHE A 85 21.95 37.75 -1.83
CA PHE A 85 22.29 36.32 -1.71
C PHE A 85 22.60 35.91 -0.27
N LEU A 86 23.44 36.68 0.44
CA LEU A 86 23.79 36.41 1.83
C LEU A 86 22.57 36.53 2.75
N LYS A 87 21.76 37.58 2.57
CA LYS A 87 20.53 37.77 3.36
C LYS A 87 19.50 36.66 3.11
N LEU A 88 19.39 36.13 1.89
CA LEU A 88 18.54 34.96 1.59
C LEU A 88 19.06 33.70 2.32
N GLN A 89 20.37 33.51 2.39
CA GLN A 89 20.96 32.42 3.18
C GLN A 89 20.69 32.58 4.68
N GLU A 90 20.73 33.80 5.22
CA GLU A 90 20.37 34.10 6.61
C GLU A 90 18.91 33.76 6.93
N LEU A 91 18.00 33.88 5.95
CA LEU A 91 16.62 33.42 6.05
C LEU A 91 16.47 31.89 5.96
N GLY A 92 17.57 31.16 5.74
CA GLY A 92 17.60 29.71 5.62
C GLY A 92 17.28 29.18 4.22
N ILE A 93 17.37 30.02 3.17
CA ILE A 93 17.17 29.63 1.78
C ILE A 93 18.48 29.06 1.24
N SER A 94 18.44 27.82 0.75
CA SER A 94 19.65 27.11 0.29
C SER A 94 20.22 27.68 -1.00
N ASP A 95 21.53 27.54 -1.19
CA ASP A 95 22.23 27.95 -2.42
C ASP A 95 21.55 27.39 -3.68
N ASN A 96 21.19 26.10 -3.66
CA ASN A 96 20.55 25.43 -4.81
C ASN A 96 19.18 26.06 -5.14
N ALA A 97 18.43 26.46 -4.12
CA ALA A 97 17.13 27.09 -4.25
C ALA A 97 17.26 28.50 -4.85
N ILE A 98 18.22 29.30 -4.37
CA ILE A 98 18.52 30.63 -4.90
C ILE A 98 18.98 30.53 -6.36
N CYS A 99 19.82 29.53 -6.69
CA CYS A 99 20.28 29.31 -8.06
C CYS A 99 19.16 28.88 -9.01
N SER A 100 18.19 28.10 -8.51
CA SER A 100 17.04 27.65 -9.30
C SER A 100 16.06 28.78 -9.60
N TYR A 101 16.00 29.80 -8.74
CA TYR A 101 15.14 30.98 -8.87
C TYR A 101 15.95 32.27 -8.74
N PRO A 102 16.80 32.59 -9.74
CA PRO A 102 17.72 33.71 -9.64
C PRO A 102 16.96 35.04 -9.57
N ASP A 103 15.70 35.10 -10.03
CA ASP A 103 14.81 36.27 -10.02
C ASP A 103 14.73 36.93 -8.62
N LEU A 104 14.90 36.15 -7.55
CA LEU A 104 14.99 36.62 -6.16
C LEU A 104 16.17 37.55 -5.90
N LEU A 105 17.28 37.36 -6.60
CA LEU A 105 18.49 38.16 -6.44
C LEU A 105 18.32 39.60 -6.93
N TRP A 106 17.33 39.83 -7.81
CA TRP A 106 16.96 41.15 -8.31
C TRP A 106 15.72 41.72 -7.61
N SER A 107 15.09 40.96 -6.71
CA SER A 107 14.01 41.47 -5.87
C SER A 107 14.54 42.37 -4.75
N ASP A 108 13.83 43.45 -4.42
CA ASP A 108 14.17 44.30 -3.27
C ASP A 108 14.01 43.51 -1.98
N PHE A 109 15.13 43.13 -1.38
CA PHE A 109 15.13 42.30 -0.18
C PHE A 109 14.39 42.94 0.99
N GLU A 110 14.62 44.23 1.25
CA GLU A 110 14.07 44.89 2.45
C GLU A 110 12.60 45.22 2.31
N ASN A 111 12.17 45.62 1.11
CA ASN A 111 10.81 46.09 0.89
C ASN A 111 9.86 45.01 0.36
N ASN A 112 10.37 43.97 -0.31
CA ASN A 112 9.55 42.91 -0.88
C ASN A 112 9.83 41.55 -0.22
N THR A 113 11.06 41.04 -0.35
CA THR A 113 11.39 39.65 -0.01
C THR A 113 11.30 39.34 1.47
N LEU A 114 11.85 40.21 2.33
CA LEU A 114 11.84 40.05 3.78
C LEU A 114 10.44 40.24 4.38
N PRO A 115 9.65 41.26 3.99
CA PRO A 115 8.25 41.36 4.39
C PRO A 115 7.43 40.16 3.93
N MET A 116 7.64 39.68 2.70
CA MET A 116 6.98 38.49 2.19
C MET A 116 7.33 37.24 2.99
N PHE A 117 8.62 37.02 3.22
CA PHE A 117 9.11 35.92 4.06
C PHE A 117 8.45 35.98 5.45
N ARG A 118 8.41 37.15 6.09
CA ARG A 118 7.75 37.32 7.38
C ARG A 118 6.24 37.04 7.32
N LYS A 119 5.54 37.48 6.27
CA LYS A 119 4.11 37.17 6.06
C LYS A 119 3.87 35.67 5.95
N LEU A 120 4.63 34.97 5.09
CA LEU A 120 4.55 33.51 4.96
C LEU A 120 4.86 32.80 6.29
N ARG A 121 5.88 33.26 7.03
CA ARG A 121 6.21 32.71 8.36
C ARG A 121 5.07 32.92 9.37
N LYS A 122 4.39 34.07 9.35
CA LYS A 122 3.20 34.34 10.19
C LYS A 122 2.02 33.44 9.83
N LEU A 123 1.86 33.12 8.54
CA LEU A 123 0.89 32.14 8.06
C LEU A 123 1.24 30.69 8.45
N GLY A 124 2.36 30.44 9.14
CA GLY A 124 2.76 29.11 9.59
C GLY A 124 3.65 28.35 8.61
N ILE A 125 3.99 28.93 7.45
CA ILE A 125 4.85 28.31 6.44
C ILE A 125 6.30 28.28 6.96
N SER A 126 6.96 27.13 6.86
CA SER A 126 8.33 26.95 7.39
C SER A 126 9.41 27.59 6.50
N ALA A 127 10.50 28.10 7.07
CA ALA A 127 11.64 28.58 6.26
C ALA A 127 12.18 27.50 5.30
N LYS A 128 12.21 26.24 5.77
CA LYS A 128 12.60 25.08 4.94
C LYS A 128 11.68 24.88 3.73
N ALA A 129 10.39 25.14 3.89
CA ALA A 129 9.43 25.05 2.80
C ALA A 129 9.56 26.21 1.82
N ILE A 130 9.74 27.44 2.32
CA ILE A 130 10.04 28.61 1.48
C ILE A 130 11.33 28.35 0.68
N SER A 131 12.33 27.70 1.29
CA SER A 131 13.52 27.29 0.54
C SER A 131 13.27 26.20 -0.49
N ALA A 132 12.25 25.36 -0.34
CA ALA A 132 11.90 24.35 -1.34
C ALA A 132 11.13 24.96 -2.52
N TYR A 133 10.41 26.06 -2.27
CA TYR A 133 9.64 26.84 -3.24
C TYR A 133 9.99 28.33 -3.12
N PRO A 134 11.13 28.77 -3.67
CA PRO A 134 11.62 30.14 -3.49
C PRO A 134 10.77 31.18 -4.24
N GLU A 135 10.11 30.76 -5.32
CA GLU A 135 9.15 31.56 -6.09
C GLU A 135 8.03 32.16 -5.23
N LEU A 136 7.67 31.54 -4.10
CA LEU A 136 6.70 32.05 -3.13
C LEU A 136 6.99 33.49 -2.69
N LEU A 137 8.28 33.85 -2.66
CA LEU A 137 8.72 35.18 -2.24
C LEU A 137 8.53 36.27 -3.31
N LEU A 138 8.23 35.86 -4.55
CA LEU A 138 7.95 36.76 -5.67
C LEU A 138 6.46 37.05 -5.84
N TYR A 139 5.59 36.27 -5.20
CA TYR A 139 4.15 36.51 -5.25
C TYR A 139 3.75 37.61 -4.27
N ASN A 140 2.60 38.25 -4.55
CA ASN A 140 1.97 39.15 -3.59
C ASN A 140 1.09 38.34 -2.63
N VAL A 141 1.11 38.74 -1.36
CA VAL A 141 0.26 38.21 -0.28
C VAL A 141 -0.54 39.39 0.20
N ASP A 142 -1.78 39.44 -0.28
CA ASP A 142 -2.83 40.37 0.11
C ASP A 142 -3.71 39.76 1.21
N GLU A 143 -4.72 40.53 1.64
CA GLU A 143 -5.67 40.08 2.67
C GLU A 143 -6.45 38.83 2.23
N SER A 144 -6.81 38.71 0.94
CA SER A 144 -7.47 37.52 0.39
C SER A 144 -6.62 36.26 0.46
N THR A 145 -5.30 36.37 0.28
CA THR A 145 -4.37 35.24 0.40
C THR A 145 -4.28 34.77 1.86
N VAL A 146 -4.26 35.71 2.82
CA VAL A 146 -4.27 35.40 4.26
C VAL A 146 -5.58 34.70 4.63
N GLU A 147 -6.71 35.23 4.19
CA GLU A 147 -8.03 34.64 4.43
C GLU A 147 -8.12 33.23 3.81
N THR A 148 -7.66 33.06 2.57
CA THR A 148 -7.60 31.75 1.90
C THR A 148 -6.77 30.76 2.70
N CYS A 149 -5.61 31.17 3.21
CA CYS A 149 -4.77 30.33 4.05
C CYS A 149 -5.49 29.90 5.35
N GLU A 150 -6.16 30.82 6.03
CA GLU A 150 -6.93 30.53 7.25
C GLU A 150 -8.08 29.56 6.98
N ARG A 151 -8.79 29.75 5.87
CA ARG A 151 -9.87 28.85 5.44
C ARG A 151 -9.36 27.48 5.00
N LEU A 152 -8.20 27.40 4.34
CA LEU A 152 -7.57 26.10 4.05
C LEU A 152 -7.19 25.33 5.33
N TYR A 153 -6.85 26.03 6.41
CA TYR A 153 -6.66 25.38 7.71
C TYR A 153 -7.96 24.81 8.27
N THR A 154 -9.11 25.44 8.04
CA THR A 154 -10.41 24.89 8.49
C THR A 154 -10.80 23.62 7.73
N LEU A 155 -10.36 23.48 6.46
CA LEU A 155 -10.47 22.23 5.69
C LEU A 155 -9.46 21.15 6.11
N GLY A 156 -8.58 21.45 7.07
CA GLY A 156 -7.61 20.51 7.64
C GLY A 156 -6.31 20.39 6.84
N LEU A 157 -6.04 21.28 5.88
CA LEU A 157 -4.74 21.32 5.18
C LEU A 157 -3.69 21.94 6.11
N SER A 158 -2.72 21.14 6.55
CA SER A 158 -1.68 21.64 7.45
C SER A 158 -0.72 22.62 6.75
N ALA A 159 0.01 23.42 7.53
CA ALA A 159 1.01 24.34 6.97
C ALA A 159 2.04 23.60 6.10
N ARG A 160 2.42 22.37 6.49
CA ARG A 160 3.30 21.49 5.69
C ARG A 160 2.69 21.12 4.33
N THR A 161 1.36 20.97 4.27
CA THR A 161 0.63 20.65 3.04
C THR A 161 0.62 21.84 2.11
N LEU A 162 0.25 23.02 2.61
CA LEU A 162 0.29 24.26 1.84
C LEU A 162 1.71 24.61 1.36
N CYS A 163 2.72 24.27 2.16
CA CYS A 163 4.12 24.37 1.73
C CYS A 163 4.46 23.48 0.53
N ALA A 164 3.86 22.29 0.43
CA ALA A 164 4.13 21.35 -0.65
C ALA A 164 3.26 21.61 -1.90
N PHE A 165 2.17 22.36 -1.73
CA PHE A 165 1.18 22.72 -2.75
C PHE A 165 0.83 24.20 -2.65
N PRO A 166 1.83 25.07 -2.79
CA PRO A 166 1.63 26.47 -2.51
C PRO A 166 0.68 27.14 -3.50
N GLU A 167 0.50 26.58 -4.70
CA GLU A 167 -0.43 27.07 -5.72
C GLU A 167 -1.87 27.18 -5.19
N LEU A 168 -2.23 26.42 -4.15
CA LEU A 168 -3.52 26.50 -3.48
C LEU A 168 -3.77 27.85 -2.80
N LEU A 169 -2.72 28.57 -2.40
CA LEU A 169 -2.84 29.88 -1.76
C LEU A 169 -3.30 30.98 -2.72
N TRP A 170 -3.15 30.77 -4.04
CA TRP A 170 -3.48 31.73 -5.08
C TRP A 170 -4.71 31.35 -5.91
N ARG A 171 -5.42 30.28 -5.52
CA ARG A 171 -6.72 29.93 -6.11
C ARG A 171 -7.85 30.60 -5.34
N SER A 172 -8.96 30.88 -6.02
CA SER A 172 -10.14 31.43 -5.35
C SER A 172 -10.68 30.39 -4.38
N TYR A 173 -10.76 30.74 -3.09
CA TYR A 173 -11.34 29.82 -2.11
C TYR A 173 -12.81 29.52 -2.44
N GLU A 174 -13.60 30.55 -2.73
CA GLU A 174 -15.05 30.43 -2.92
C GLU A 174 -15.42 29.85 -4.29
N ASP A 175 -14.66 30.19 -5.33
CA ASP A 175 -15.02 29.81 -6.70
C ASP A 175 -14.35 28.51 -7.16
N ASP A 176 -13.16 28.20 -6.62
CA ASP A 176 -12.38 27.03 -7.07
C ASP A 176 -12.29 25.94 -5.98
N ILE A 177 -11.74 26.30 -4.81
CA ILE A 177 -11.32 25.31 -3.82
C ILE A 177 -12.53 24.70 -3.10
N LEU A 178 -13.42 25.53 -2.56
CA LEU A 178 -14.57 25.08 -1.79
C LEU A 178 -15.52 24.23 -2.64
N PRO A 179 -15.94 24.65 -3.85
CA PRO A 179 -16.79 23.83 -4.70
C PRO A 179 -16.13 22.49 -5.07
N SER A 180 -14.83 22.49 -5.38
CA SER A 180 -14.11 21.24 -5.64
C SER A 180 -14.04 20.34 -4.41
N TYR A 181 -13.86 20.92 -3.22
CA TYR A 181 -13.82 20.18 -1.97
C TYR A 181 -15.17 19.53 -1.65
N GLU A 182 -16.26 20.28 -1.77
CA GLU A 182 -17.63 19.79 -1.56
C GLU A 182 -17.97 18.65 -2.53
N LYS A 183 -17.68 18.83 -3.83
CA LYS A 183 -17.88 17.77 -4.82
C LYS A 183 -17.08 16.49 -4.52
N LEU A 184 -15.84 16.63 -4.01
CA LEU A 184 -15.05 15.47 -3.57
C LEU A 184 -15.68 14.78 -2.35
N GLN A 185 -16.28 15.54 -1.43
CA GLN A 185 -17.02 14.98 -0.31
C GLN A 185 -18.28 14.24 -0.78
N ASP A 186 -18.99 14.78 -1.78
CA ASP A 186 -20.17 14.16 -2.37
C ASP A 186 -19.85 12.82 -3.06
N LEU A 187 -18.65 12.68 -3.63
CA LEU A 187 -18.14 11.38 -4.12
C LEU A 187 -17.84 10.38 -2.98
N GLY A 188 -17.82 10.82 -1.73
CA GLY A 188 -17.58 10.01 -0.55
C GLY A 188 -16.15 10.06 -0.02
N LEU A 189 -15.32 11.03 -0.45
CA LEU A 189 -14.01 11.25 0.18
C LEU A 189 -14.18 11.93 1.54
N THR A 190 -13.46 11.45 2.53
CA THR A 190 -13.41 12.11 3.85
C THR A 190 -12.51 13.34 3.81
N SER A 191 -12.76 14.31 4.69
CA SER A 191 -11.90 15.50 4.85
C SER A 191 -10.43 15.14 5.05
N LYS A 192 -10.17 14.07 5.81
CA LYS A 192 -8.81 13.53 6.01
C LYS A 192 -8.19 12.99 4.72
N ALA A 193 -8.97 12.32 3.89
CA ALA A 193 -8.51 11.78 2.62
C ALA A 193 -8.14 12.92 1.65
N ILE A 194 -8.98 13.95 1.57
CA ILE A 194 -8.74 15.14 0.74
C ILE A 194 -7.52 15.92 1.23
N SER A 195 -7.43 16.22 2.54
CA SER A 195 -6.29 16.97 3.09
C SER A 195 -4.96 16.22 3.00
N SER A 196 -4.99 14.88 2.97
CA SER A 196 -3.80 14.06 2.72
C SER A 196 -3.40 14.00 1.24
N HIS A 197 -4.31 14.34 0.33
CA HIS A 197 -4.11 14.33 -1.13
C HIS A 197 -4.54 15.67 -1.76
N PRO A 198 -3.90 16.77 -1.36
CA PRO A 198 -4.28 18.13 -1.76
C PRO A 198 -4.21 18.38 -3.27
N ARG A 199 -3.44 17.58 -4.03
CA ARG A 199 -3.41 17.64 -5.51
C ARG A 199 -4.80 17.47 -6.12
N LEU A 200 -5.71 16.75 -5.46
CA LEU A 200 -7.08 16.59 -5.94
C LEU A 200 -7.81 17.92 -6.10
N LEU A 201 -7.52 18.90 -5.22
CA LEU A 201 -8.07 20.26 -5.29
C LEU A 201 -7.45 21.10 -6.40
N MET A 202 -6.39 20.61 -7.04
CA MET A 202 -5.72 21.29 -8.15
C MET A 202 -6.22 20.81 -9.52
N HIS A 203 -6.82 19.63 -9.58
CA HIS A 203 -7.37 19.06 -10.80
C HIS A 203 -8.78 19.61 -11.10
N SER A 204 -9.14 19.68 -12.38
CA SER A 204 -10.53 19.95 -12.77
C SER A 204 -11.41 18.80 -12.31
N PHE A 205 -12.47 19.10 -11.57
CA PHE A 205 -13.40 18.08 -11.13
C PHE A 205 -14.12 17.42 -12.31
N GLU A 206 -14.63 18.23 -13.24
CA GLU A 206 -15.44 17.76 -14.37
C GLU A 206 -14.60 17.06 -15.44
N ASP A 207 -13.38 17.51 -15.67
CA ASP A 207 -12.55 17.00 -16.77
C ASP A 207 -11.59 15.88 -16.36
N VAL A 208 -11.27 15.77 -15.07
CA VAL A 208 -10.27 14.81 -14.58
C VAL A 208 -10.85 13.89 -13.51
N ILE A 209 -11.34 14.44 -12.40
CA ILE A 209 -11.72 13.63 -11.23
C ILE A 209 -12.95 12.77 -11.53
N LEU A 210 -14.03 13.36 -12.04
CA LEU A 210 -15.27 12.66 -12.31
C LEU A 210 -15.10 11.59 -13.42
N PRO A 211 -14.48 11.90 -14.59
CA PRO A 211 -14.20 10.87 -15.59
C PRO A 211 -13.33 9.74 -15.07
N SER A 212 -12.31 10.04 -14.26
CA SER A 212 -11.47 9.02 -13.63
C SER A 212 -12.26 8.15 -12.66
N PHE A 213 -13.15 8.75 -11.86
CA PHE A 213 -14.03 8.01 -10.96
C PHE A 213 -14.97 7.06 -11.70
N GLU A 214 -15.59 7.53 -12.79
CA GLU A 214 -16.46 6.74 -13.64
C GLU A 214 -15.70 5.61 -14.34
N ALA A 215 -14.51 5.89 -14.86
CA ALA A 215 -13.65 4.91 -15.51
C ALA A 215 -13.21 3.80 -14.53
N LEU A 216 -12.80 4.15 -13.31
CA LEU A 216 -12.48 3.19 -12.25
C LEU A 216 -13.72 2.37 -11.84
N SER A 217 -14.89 3.01 -11.78
CA SER A 217 -16.16 2.33 -11.50
C SER A 217 -16.52 1.33 -12.61
N SER A 218 -16.23 1.67 -13.88
CA SER A 218 -16.44 0.78 -15.03
C SER A 218 -15.59 -0.50 -14.98
N LEU A 219 -14.43 -0.47 -14.32
CA LEU A 219 -13.61 -1.66 -14.03
C LEU A 219 -14.22 -2.55 -12.94
N GLY A 220 -15.28 -2.11 -12.27
CA GLY A 220 -15.95 -2.82 -11.17
C GLY A 220 -15.43 -2.44 -9.78
N MET A 221 -14.76 -1.30 -9.64
CA MET A 221 -14.44 -0.74 -8.32
C MET A 221 -15.70 -0.14 -7.69
N THR A 222 -15.87 -0.33 -6.39
CA THR A 222 -16.93 0.36 -5.65
C THR A 222 -16.48 1.78 -5.30
N PRO A 223 -17.42 2.72 -5.09
CA PRO A 223 -17.10 4.06 -4.58
C PRO A 223 -16.22 4.02 -3.33
N GLN A 224 -16.51 3.11 -2.38
CA GLN A 224 -15.69 2.97 -1.18
C GLN A 224 -14.26 2.53 -1.48
N ALA A 225 -14.06 1.64 -2.47
CA ALA A 225 -12.73 1.21 -2.87
C ALA A 225 -11.94 2.38 -3.50
N ILE A 226 -12.56 3.15 -4.40
CA ILE A 226 -11.93 4.32 -5.02
C ILE A 226 -11.54 5.35 -3.96
N CYS A 227 -12.48 5.72 -3.09
CA CYS A 227 -12.26 6.71 -2.03
C CYS A 227 -11.26 6.24 -0.96
N SER A 228 -11.03 4.94 -0.81
CA SER A 228 -9.99 4.41 0.08
C SER A 228 -8.56 4.66 -0.42
N PHE A 229 -8.40 4.94 -1.72
CA PHE A 229 -7.10 5.25 -2.32
C PHE A 229 -7.22 6.38 -3.37
N PRO A 230 -7.39 7.64 -2.91
CA PRO A 230 -7.72 8.77 -3.78
C PRO A 230 -6.69 9.11 -4.85
N LEU A 231 -5.45 8.64 -4.73
CA LEU A 231 -4.37 8.88 -5.70
C LEU A 231 -4.73 8.41 -7.12
N LEU A 232 -5.62 7.42 -7.26
CA LEU A 232 -6.06 6.95 -8.58
C LEU A 232 -6.88 8.00 -9.34
N LEU A 233 -7.53 8.94 -8.65
CA LEU A 233 -8.37 9.97 -9.29
C LEU A 233 -7.55 11.04 -10.02
N GLY A 234 -6.28 11.18 -9.69
CA GLY A 234 -5.35 12.07 -10.41
C GLY A 234 -4.39 11.32 -11.34
N ALA A 235 -4.56 10.00 -11.50
CA ALA A 235 -3.72 9.18 -12.35
C ALA A 235 -4.31 9.08 -13.76
N ASP A 236 -3.46 9.03 -14.79
CA ASP A 236 -3.92 8.79 -16.16
C ASP A 236 -4.50 7.37 -16.28
N PHE A 237 -5.79 7.30 -16.64
CA PHE A 237 -6.50 6.03 -16.72
C PHE A 237 -5.99 5.15 -17.88
N ASP A 238 -5.80 5.72 -19.06
CA ASP A 238 -5.49 4.97 -20.28
C ASP A 238 -4.00 4.59 -20.36
N GLU A 239 -3.11 5.47 -19.88
CA GLU A 239 -1.67 5.23 -19.94
C GLU A 239 -1.15 4.42 -18.75
N ASN A 240 -1.76 4.55 -17.56
CA ASN A 240 -1.25 3.91 -16.34
C ASN A 240 -2.18 2.85 -15.78
N ILE A 241 -3.45 3.20 -15.48
CA ILE A 241 -4.35 2.33 -14.72
C ILE A 241 -4.79 1.12 -15.54
N LEU A 242 -5.33 1.33 -16.73
CA LEU A 242 -5.89 0.29 -17.58
C LEU A 242 -4.82 -0.72 -18.04
N PRO A 243 -3.62 -0.32 -18.50
CA PRO A 243 -2.55 -1.25 -18.82
C PRO A 243 -2.13 -2.08 -17.60
N THR A 244 -1.98 -1.46 -16.43
CA THR A 244 -1.63 -2.16 -15.19
C THR A 244 -2.71 -3.15 -14.79
N PHE A 245 -3.99 -2.79 -14.90
CA PHE A 245 -5.12 -3.69 -14.69
C PHE A 245 -5.03 -4.92 -15.58
N HIS A 246 -4.78 -4.74 -16.88
CA HIS A 246 -4.64 -5.86 -17.82
C HIS A 246 -3.43 -6.76 -17.51
N LYS A 247 -2.28 -6.17 -17.15
CA LYS A 247 -1.10 -6.94 -16.72
C LYS A 247 -1.39 -7.77 -15.46
N LEU A 248 -2.08 -7.20 -14.46
CA LEU A 248 -2.52 -7.93 -13.26
C LEU A 248 -3.51 -9.05 -13.58
N ARG A 249 -4.44 -8.83 -14.53
CA ARG A 249 -5.34 -9.88 -15.04
C ARG A 249 -4.53 -11.00 -15.71
N GLY A 250 -3.49 -10.64 -16.47
CA GLY A 250 -2.55 -11.57 -17.10
C GLY A 250 -1.78 -12.45 -16.10
N LEU A 251 -1.47 -11.93 -14.91
CA LEU A 251 -0.88 -12.73 -13.81
C LEU A 251 -1.86 -13.74 -13.18
N GLY A 252 -3.16 -13.62 -13.46
CA GLY A 252 -4.20 -14.50 -12.93
C GLY A 252 -5.04 -13.91 -11.80
N LEU A 253 -4.90 -12.61 -11.49
CA LEU A 253 -5.80 -11.95 -10.54
C LEU A 253 -7.20 -11.80 -11.14
N SER A 254 -8.23 -12.02 -10.31
CA SER A 254 -9.60 -11.69 -10.70
C SER A 254 -9.80 -10.17 -10.74
N ALA A 255 -10.69 -9.67 -11.59
CA ALA A 255 -11.06 -8.25 -11.59
C ALA A 255 -11.51 -7.81 -10.19
N ARG A 256 -12.34 -8.61 -9.52
CA ARG A 256 -12.75 -8.37 -8.13
C ARG A 256 -11.56 -8.24 -7.17
N ALA A 257 -10.55 -9.10 -7.29
CA ALA A 257 -9.36 -9.05 -6.44
C ALA A 257 -8.55 -7.76 -6.66
N ILE A 258 -8.42 -7.31 -7.92
CA ILE A 258 -7.75 -6.05 -8.25
C ILE A 258 -8.56 -4.86 -7.72
N CYS A 259 -9.85 -4.80 -8.02
CA CYS A 259 -10.73 -3.69 -7.66
C CYS A 259 -10.93 -3.55 -6.14
N SER A 260 -10.83 -4.65 -5.39
CA SER A 260 -10.85 -4.62 -3.91
C SER A 260 -9.49 -4.28 -3.29
N ASN A 261 -8.44 -4.10 -4.09
CA ASN A 261 -7.09 -3.73 -3.64
C ASN A 261 -6.53 -2.59 -4.51
N PRO A 262 -7.14 -1.39 -4.45
CA PRO A 262 -6.78 -0.23 -5.29
C PRO A 262 -5.27 0.09 -5.37
N PRO A 263 -4.47 0.00 -4.29
CA PRO A 263 -3.04 0.33 -4.37
C PRO A 263 -2.25 -0.49 -5.40
N LEU A 264 -2.73 -1.68 -5.79
CA LEU A 264 -2.09 -2.48 -6.83
C LEU A 264 -2.05 -1.79 -8.19
N LEU A 265 -3.00 -0.91 -8.48
CA LEU A 265 -3.05 -0.16 -9.74
C LEU A 265 -2.06 1.02 -9.77
N TRP A 266 -1.48 1.35 -8.61
CA TRP A 266 -0.50 2.44 -8.48
C TRP A 266 0.94 1.96 -8.51
N TYR A 267 1.19 0.71 -8.10
CA TYR A 267 2.54 0.15 -8.08
C TYR A 267 3.07 -0.12 -9.50
N SER A 268 4.37 0.12 -9.71
CA SER A 268 5.03 -0.27 -10.97
C SER A 268 4.92 -1.78 -11.16
N PHE A 269 4.29 -2.20 -12.26
CA PHE A 269 4.14 -3.62 -12.53
C PHE A 269 5.49 -4.32 -12.67
N GLU A 270 6.41 -3.74 -13.47
CA GLU A 270 7.70 -4.34 -13.81
C GLU A 270 8.70 -4.28 -12.65
N ASP A 271 8.72 -3.18 -11.90
CA ASP A 271 9.77 -2.97 -10.88
C ASP A 271 9.37 -3.48 -9.51
N SER A 272 8.07 -3.68 -9.25
CA SER A 272 7.59 -4.04 -7.92
C SER A 272 6.66 -5.24 -7.92
N THR A 273 5.57 -5.21 -8.68
CA THR A 273 4.53 -6.25 -8.59
C THR A 273 5.02 -7.60 -9.10
N LEU A 274 5.59 -7.65 -10.31
CA LEU A 274 6.08 -8.88 -10.92
C LEU A 274 7.28 -9.47 -10.16
N PRO A 275 8.31 -8.69 -9.77
CA PRO A 275 9.39 -9.20 -8.92
C PRO A 275 8.88 -9.76 -7.59
N ASN A 276 7.93 -9.09 -6.93
CA ASN A 276 7.34 -9.61 -5.68
C ASN A 276 6.57 -10.91 -5.92
N PHE A 277 5.81 -11.01 -7.02
CA PHE A 277 5.15 -12.25 -7.40
C PHE A 277 6.15 -13.40 -7.56
N ASP A 278 7.25 -13.19 -8.28
CA ASP A 278 8.28 -14.21 -8.50
C ASP A 278 9.01 -14.60 -7.22
N LYS A 279 9.32 -13.63 -6.35
CA LYS A 279 9.90 -13.91 -5.03
C LYS A 279 8.96 -14.74 -4.15
N LEU A 280 7.66 -14.44 -4.14
CA LEU A 280 6.64 -15.23 -3.43
C LEU A 280 6.53 -16.66 -4.01
N ARG A 281 6.65 -16.80 -5.34
CA ARG A 281 6.74 -18.12 -6.00
C ARG A 281 7.99 -18.87 -5.55
N GLY A 282 9.13 -18.19 -5.43
CA GLY A 282 10.38 -18.73 -4.89
C GLY A 282 10.27 -19.20 -3.45
N LEU A 283 9.46 -18.55 -2.61
CA LEU A 283 9.12 -19.03 -1.26
C LEU A 283 8.26 -20.30 -1.28
N GLY A 284 7.69 -20.68 -2.41
CA GLY A 284 6.88 -21.90 -2.56
C GLY A 284 5.37 -21.65 -2.58
N LEU A 285 4.91 -20.39 -2.60
CA LEU A 285 3.49 -20.11 -2.77
C LEU A 285 3.04 -20.46 -4.19
N SER A 286 1.85 -21.03 -4.32
CA SER A 286 1.24 -21.23 -5.64
C SER A 286 0.79 -19.90 -6.25
N ALA A 287 0.84 -19.77 -7.57
CA ALA A 287 0.28 -18.59 -8.26
C ALA A 287 -1.17 -18.32 -7.85
N ARG A 288 -1.98 -19.39 -7.71
CA ARG A 288 -3.36 -19.30 -7.21
C ARG A 288 -3.45 -18.73 -5.80
N ALA A 289 -2.55 -19.15 -4.90
CA ALA A 289 -2.53 -18.67 -3.53
C ALA A 289 -2.13 -17.19 -3.44
N ILE A 290 -1.19 -16.75 -4.27
CA ILE A 290 -0.79 -15.33 -4.39
C ILE A 290 -1.95 -14.50 -4.97
N CYS A 291 -2.56 -14.94 -6.07
CA CYS A 291 -3.67 -14.21 -6.70
C CYS A 291 -4.93 -14.15 -5.82
N ALA A 292 -5.13 -15.13 -4.93
CA ALA A 292 -6.19 -15.10 -3.93
C ALA A 292 -5.89 -14.15 -2.75
N ASN A 293 -4.63 -13.73 -2.59
CA ASN A 293 -4.15 -12.82 -1.55
C ASN A 293 -3.38 -11.63 -2.17
N PRO A 294 -4.04 -10.82 -3.01
CA PRO A 294 -3.42 -9.76 -3.81
C PRO A 294 -2.60 -8.75 -2.98
N ARG A 295 -2.96 -8.54 -1.71
CA ARG A 295 -2.23 -7.66 -0.78
C ARG A 295 -0.75 -8.02 -0.63
N LEU A 296 -0.38 -9.29 -0.81
CA LEU A 296 1.01 -9.74 -0.74
C LEU A 296 1.90 -9.10 -1.81
N LEU A 297 1.32 -8.68 -2.94
CA LEU A 297 2.08 -8.07 -4.03
C LEU A 297 2.50 -6.64 -3.71
N GLY A 298 1.74 -5.95 -2.85
CA GLY A 298 2.03 -4.59 -2.40
C GLY A 298 2.83 -4.50 -1.09
N THR A 299 3.00 -5.62 -0.39
CA THR A 299 3.82 -5.64 0.83
C THR A 299 5.30 -5.70 0.49
N GLY A 300 6.13 -4.91 1.19
CA GLY A 300 7.58 -5.00 1.06
C GLY A 300 8.07 -6.42 1.34
N PHE A 301 8.63 -7.07 0.31
CA PHE A 301 8.95 -8.50 0.37
C PHE A 301 10.00 -8.79 1.44
N GLU A 302 11.16 -8.13 1.38
CA GLU A 302 12.29 -8.37 2.26
C GLU A 302 11.95 -7.99 3.71
N ALA A 303 11.50 -6.75 3.91
CA ALA A 303 11.30 -6.19 5.24
C ALA A 303 10.13 -6.80 6.02
N LYS A 304 9.10 -7.31 5.32
CA LYS A 304 7.87 -7.81 5.98
C LYS A 304 7.57 -9.25 5.67
N THR A 305 7.53 -9.63 4.39
CA THR A 305 7.06 -10.95 3.99
C THR A 305 8.07 -12.03 4.38
N LEU A 306 9.33 -11.85 3.99
CA LEU A 306 10.41 -12.80 4.27
C LEU A 306 10.67 -12.88 5.78
N GLY A 307 10.81 -11.73 6.46
CA GLY A 307 11.01 -11.71 7.91
C GLY A 307 9.87 -12.37 8.69
N THR A 308 8.61 -12.20 8.28
CA THR A 308 7.48 -12.92 8.90
C THR A 308 7.54 -14.41 8.58
N PHE A 309 7.89 -14.79 7.36
CA PHE A 309 8.02 -16.19 6.95
C PHE A 309 9.07 -16.92 7.81
N GLU A 310 10.27 -16.35 7.96
CA GLU A 310 11.36 -16.90 8.76
C GLU A 310 10.95 -17.06 10.23
N LYS A 311 10.34 -16.02 10.83
CA LYS A 311 9.85 -16.08 12.20
C LYS A 311 8.77 -17.16 12.42
N LEU A 312 7.90 -17.39 11.43
CA LEU A 312 6.90 -18.47 11.49
C LEU A 312 7.56 -19.85 11.41
N GLU A 313 8.62 -20.01 10.61
CA GLU A 313 9.41 -21.23 10.57
C GLU A 313 10.17 -21.47 11.88
N GLU A 314 10.72 -20.41 12.50
CA GLU A 314 11.36 -20.47 13.81
C GLU A 314 10.39 -20.89 14.93
N LEU A 315 9.11 -20.49 14.84
CA LEU A 315 8.06 -21.00 15.72
C LEU A 315 7.70 -22.48 15.48
N GLY A 316 8.27 -23.12 14.45
CA GLY A 316 8.02 -24.52 14.11
C GLY A 316 6.82 -24.73 13.19
N ILE A 317 6.27 -23.66 12.58
CA ILE A 317 5.19 -23.79 11.60
C ILE A 317 5.80 -24.27 10.28
N PRO A 318 5.35 -25.41 9.72
CA PRO A 318 5.98 -25.95 8.53
C PRO A 318 5.69 -25.07 7.31
N LYS A 319 6.72 -24.85 6.49
CA LYS A 319 6.66 -24.15 5.20
C LYS A 319 5.41 -24.43 4.37
N LYS A 320 5.04 -25.71 4.26
CA LYS A 320 3.85 -26.14 3.49
C LYS A 320 2.56 -25.54 4.06
N SER A 321 2.43 -25.45 5.37
CA SER A 321 1.26 -24.86 6.03
C SER A 321 1.24 -23.34 5.88
N ILE A 322 2.40 -22.67 5.96
CA ILE A 322 2.52 -21.23 5.68
C ILE A 322 2.09 -20.94 4.24
N CYS A 323 2.60 -21.70 3.26
CA CYS A 323 2.24 -21.55 1.85
C CYS A 323 0.75 -21.87 1.57
N ALA A 324 0.15 -22.78 2.34
CA ALA A 324 -1.27 -23.10 2.25
C ALA A 324 -2.17 -22.02 2.88
N LYS A 325 -1.63 -21.21 3.80
CA LYS A 325 -2.31 -20.08 4.45
C LYS A 325 -1.49 -18.78 4.36
N PRO A 326 -1.35 -18.20 3.15
CA PRO A 326 -0.54 -17.00 2.93
C PRO A 326 -0.98 -15.78 3.73
N GLN A 327 -2.19 -15.77 4.28
CA GLN A 327 -2.69 -14.70 5.14
C GLN A 327 -1.81 -14.49 6.38
N LEU A 328 -1.09 -15.52 6.82
CA LEU A 328 -0.13 -15.45 7.93
C LEU A 328 1.04 -14.49 7.64
N LEU A 329 1.37 -14.28 6.36
CA LEU A 329 2.43 -13.35 5.97
C LEU A 329 1.95 -11.89 5.98
N LEU A 330 0.64 -11.68 6.08
CA LEU A 330 0.02 -10.36 6.18
C LEU A 330 -0.31 -9.98 7.62
N SER A 331 -0.28 -10.92 8.57
CA SER A 331 -0.54 -10.63 9.98
C SER A 331 0.67 -9.95 10.63
N ASN A 332 0.41 -9.13 11.65
CA ASN A 332 1.48 -8.55 12.44
C ASN A 332 2.03 -9.63 13.39
N PHE A 333 3.25 -10.10 13.12
CA PHE A 333 3.83 -11.20 13.89
C PHE A 333 3.93 -10.86 15.38
N GLU A 334 4.52 -9.71 15.72
CA GLU A 334 4.82 -9.31 17.10
C GLU A 334 3.56 -8.98 17.90
N HIS A 335 2.58 -8.33 17.26
CA HIS A 335 1.41 -7.79 17.96
C HIS A 335 0.15 -8.65 17.84
N ALA A 336 0.12 -9.63 16.94
CA ALA A 336 -1.05 -10.49 16.76
C ALA A 336 -0.68 -11.98 16.82
N THR A 337 0.24 -12.44 15.98
CA THR A 337 0.52 -13.88 15.84
C THR A 337 1.22 -14.47 17.07
N LEU A 338 2.30 -13.85 17.54
CA LEU A 338 3.08 -14.33 18.68
C LEU A 338 2.29 -14.28 20.00
N PRO A 339 1.56 -13.20 20.33
CA PRO A 339 0.69 -13.18 21.51
C PRO A 339 -0.39 -14.27 21.45
N THR A 340 -1.04 -14.45 20.30
CA THR A 340 -2.06 -15.50 20.12
C THR A 340 -1.47 -16.89 20.31
N TYR A 341 -0.29 -17.17 19.73
CA TYR A 341 0.44 -18.42 19.93
C TYR A 341 0.72 -18.67 21.43
N ALA A 342 1.24 -17.66 22.13
CA ALA A 342 1.56 -17.76 23.55
C ALA A 342 0.32 -18.04 24.40
N LYS A 343 -0.81 -17.36 24.15
CA LYS A 343 -2.06 -17.57 24.88
C LYS A 343 -2.69 -18.94 24.59
N LEU A 344 -2.67 -19.41 23.35
CA LEU A 344 -3.14 -20.76 22.99
C LEU A 344 -2.37 -21.85 23.76
N ARG A 345 -1.05 -21.67 23.91
CA ARG A 345 -0.20 -22.57 24.68
C ARG A 345 -0.41 -22.44 26.19
N ALA A 346 -0.44 -21.23 26.72
CA ALA A 346 -0.43 -21.00 28.17
C ALA A 346 -1.83 -21.18 28.80
N GLU A 347 -2.86 -20.62 28.18
CA GLU A 347 -4.21 -20.54 28.74
C GLU A 347 -5.05 -21.74 28.32
N LEU A 348 -5.17 -21.99 27.01
CA LEU A 348 -5.95 -23.14 26.50
C LEU A 348 -5.21 -24.47 26.61
N ARG A 349 -3.89 -24.44 26.88
CA ARG A 349 -3.01 -25.62 26.97
C ARG A 349 -3.05 -26.49 25.71
N ILE A 350 -3.13 -25.84 24.55
CA ILE A 350 -3.05 -26.53 23.26
C ILE A 350 -1.58 -26.91 23.02
N PRO A 351 -1.29 -28.17 22.65
CA PRO A 351 0.07 -28.61 22.32
C PRO A 351 0.66 -27.82 21.15
N GLU A 352 1.96 -27.52 21.20
CA GLU A 352 2.65 -26.72 20.16
C GLU A 352 2.59 -27.37 18.78
N ASP A 353 2.76 -28.70 18.72
CA ASP A 353 2.64 -29.49 17.50
C ASP A 353 1.23 -29.39 16.89
N ALA A 354 0.20 -29.34 17.73
CA ALA A 354 -1.18 -29.15 17.29
C ALA A 354 -1.43 -27.72 16.77
N ILE A 355 -0.85 -26.69 17.40
CA ILE A 355 -0.92 -25.30 16.91
C ILE A 355 -0.21 -25.18 15.55
N CYS A 356 1.00 -25.71 15.43
CA CYS A 356 1.80 -25.66 14.20
C CYS A 356 1.17 -26.47 13.06
N ALA A 357 0.43 -27.54 13.36
CA ALA A 357 -0.37 -28.26 12.38
C ALA A 357 -1.61 -27.47 11.91
N HIS A 358 -2.09 -26.51 12.71
CA HIS A 358 -3.30 -25.73 12.46
C HIS A 358 -3.08 -24.21 12.56
N PRO A 359 -2.16 -23.63 11.76
CA PRO A 359 -1.74 -22.24 11.94
C PRO A 359 -2.85 -21.22 11.59
N ALA A 360 -3.97 -21.66 11.01
CA ALA A 360 -5.15 -20.81 10.83
C ALA A 360 -5.72 -20.27 12.15
N LEU A 361 -5.42 -20.91 13.29
CA LEU A 361 -5.74 -20.38 14.63
C LEU A 361 -5.10 -19.02 14.88
N LEU A 362 -3.89 -18.81 14.35
CA LEU A 362 -3.11 -17.59 14.56
C LEU A 362 -3.62 -16.38 13.78
N LEU A 363 -4.66 -16.58 12.96
CA LEU A 363 -5.34 -15.52 12.21
C LEU A 363 -6.60 -15.00 12.93
N ALA A 364 -7.04 -15.69 13.99
CA ALA A 364 -8.23 -15.33 14.77
C ALA A 364 -7.83 -14.56 16.03
N SER A 365 -8.74 -13.71 16.52
CA SER A 365 -8.56 -13.04 17.82
C SER A 365 -8.67 -14.04 18.96
N PHE A 366 -7.72 -14.02 19.88
CA PHE A 366 -7.79 -14.92 21.02
C PHE A 366 -9.01 -14.61 21.91
N GLU A 367 -9.20 -13.34 22.28
CA GLU A 367 -10.24 -12.91 23.22
C GLU A 367 -11.65 -12.91 22.61
N GLU A 368 -11.75 -12.46 21.35
CA GLU A 368 -13.06 -12.26 20.71
C GLU A 368 -13.55 -13.52 19.98
N ASP A 369 -12.63 -14.34 19.47
CA ASP A 369 -12.98 -15.51 18.66
C ASP A 369 -12.68 -16.82 19.38
N LEU A 370 -11.43 -17.05 19.80
CA LEU A 370 -10.97 -18.39 20.20
C LEU A 370 -11.43 -18.79 21.60
N MET A 371 -11.31 -17.90 22.59
CA MET A 371 -11.70 -18.17 23.97
C MET A 371 -13.22 -18.39 24.09
N PRO A 372 -14.09 -17.49 23.59
CA PRO A 372 -15.54 -17.69 23.67
C PRO A 372 -15.96 -18.97 22.96
N ARG A 373 -15.34 -19.30 21.82
CA ARG A 373 -15.61 -20.57 21.13
C ARG A 373 -15.15 -21.77 21.94
N PHE A 374 -14.01 -21.71 22.60
CA PHE A 374 -13.55 -22.79 23.46
C PHE A 374 -14.57 -23.06 24.57
N ASP A 375 -15.01 -22.01 25.27
CA ASP A 375 -15.99 -22.10 26.35
C ASP A 375 -17.32 -22.67 25.84
N ARG A 376 -17.85 -22.18 24.71
CA ARG A 376 -19.09 -22.73 24.14
C ARG A 376 -18.98 -24.19 23.74
N LEU A 377 -17.83 -24.63 23.20
CA LEU A 377 -17.64 -26.04 22.86
C LEU A 377 -17.60 -26.92 24.12
N VAL A 378 -16.98 -26.45 25.19
CA VAL A 378 -16.80 -27.21 26.43
C VAL A 378 -18.06 -27.17 27.30
N ASP A 379 -18.63 -25.99 27.53
CA ASP A 379 -19.70 -25.76 28.49
C ASP A 379 -21.08 -26.01 27.87
N GLU A 380 -21.35 -25.49 26.66
CA GLU A 380 -22.67 -25.66 26.02
C GLU A 380 -22.78 -27.00 25.29
N LEU A 381 -21.77 -27.35 24.48
CA LEU A 381 -21.78 -28.60 23.72
C LEU A 381 -21.24 -29.80 24.50
N GLY A 382 -20.65 -29.61 25.69
CA GLY A 382 -20.14 -30.71 26.51
C GLY A 382 -18.98 -31.47 25.87
N ILE A 383 -18.26 -30.86 24.91
CA ILE A 383 -17.08 -31.49 24.30
C ILE A 383 -15.94 -31.41 25.32
N PRO A 384 -15.32 -32.53 25.71
CA PRO A 384 -14.23 -32.49 26.67
C PRO A 384 -13.11 -31.55 26.22
N ALA A 385 -12.66 -30.67 27.12
CA ALA A 385 -11.56 -29.73 26.85
C ALA A 385 -10.30 -30.42 26.29
N ALA A 386 -10.01 -31.65 26.74
CA ALA A 386 -8.91 -32.46 26.21
C ALA A 386 -9.04 -32.76 24.72
N THR A 387 -10.26 -33.02 24.24
CA THR A 387 -10.55 -33.23 22.81
C THR A 387 -10.28 -31.96 22.02
N VAL A 388 -10.78 -30.80 22.51
CA VAL A 388 -10.59 -29.52 21.83
C VAL A 388 -9.10 -29.17 21.73
N ARG A 389 -8.32 -29.46 22.78
CA ARG A 389 -6.85 -29.28 22.77
C ARG A 389 -6.14 -30.19 21.77
N GLN A 390 -6.56 -31.44 21.64
CA GLN A 390 -5.99 -32.38 20.67
C GLN A 390 -6.45 -32.10 19.24
N GLN A 391 -7.58 -31.42 19.07
CA GLN A 391 -8.18 -31.08 17.78
C GLN A 391 -8.54 -29.60 17.73
N PRO A 392 -7.54 -28.71 17.74
CA PRO A 392 -7.81 -27.28 17.85
C PRO A 392 -8.44 -26.71 16.57
N ASP A 393 -8.47 -27.48 15.47
CA ASP A 393 -9.22 -27.10 14.27
C ASP A 393 -10.73 -26.95 14.50
N LEU A 394 -11.28 -27.46 15.60
CA LEU A 394 -12.67 -27.22 16.00
C LEU A 394 -12.95 -25.74 16.29
N LEU A 395 -11.97 -24.99 16.83
CA LEU A 395 -12.14 -23.58 17.18
C LEU A 395 -12.37 -22.68 15.96
N ILE A 396 -11.87 -23.08 14.79
CA ILE A 396 -11.97 -22.29 13.55
C ILE A 396 -13.07 -22.76 12.60
N ARG A 397 -13.84 -23.79 12.98
CA ARG A 397 -14.97 -24.30 12.18
C ARG A 397 -16.25 -23.51 12.44
N SER A 398 -17.29 -23.76 11.62
CA SER A 398 -18.64 -23.23 11.89
C SER A 398 -19.16 -23.89 13.16
N TYR A 399 -19.53 -23.06 14.13
CA TYR A 399 -20.09 -23.53 15.39
C TYR A 399 -21.44 -24.21 15.16
N GLU A 400 -22.28 -23.64 14.30
CA GLU A 400 -23.62 -24.13 13.96
C GLU A 400 -23.55 -25.56 13.38
N THR A 401 -22.54 -25.82 12.55
CA THR A 401 -22.30 -27.15 12.00
C THR A 401 -21.91 -28.15 13.10
N LEU A 402 -21.05 -27.72 14.03
CA LEU A 402 -20.62 -28.57 15.15
C LEU A 402 -21.79 -28.88 16.08
N GLU A 403 -22.55 -27.86 16.47
CA GLU A 403 -23.72 -27.95 17.33
C GLU A 403 -24.77 -28.90 16.73
N ALA A 404 -25.15 -28.69 15.46
CA ALA A 404 -26.14 -29.53 14.78
C ALA A 404 -25.70 -31.01 14.74
N ASN A 405 -24.42 -31.28 14.49
CA ASN A 405 -23.87 -32.64 14.50
C ASN A 405 -23.91 -33.26 15.90
N VAL A 406 -23.50 -32.52 16.93
CA VAL A 406 -23.52 -32.99 18.33
C VAL A 406 -24.95 -33.30 18.78
N LEU A 407 -25.89 -32.40 18.50
CA LEU A 407 -27.30 -32.58 18.85
C LEU A 407 -27.93 -33.76 18.11
N ALA A 408 -27.64 -33.93 16.81
CA ALA A 408 -28.12 -35.08 16.04
C ALA A 408 -27.62 -36.41 16.61
N MET A 409 -26.34 -36.48 17.00
CA MET A 409 -25.77 -37.68 17.61
C MET A 409 -26.38 -37.98 18.98
N ARG A 410 -26.62 -36.96 19.80
CA ARG A 410 -27.25 -37.10 21.12
C ARG A 410 -28.72 -37.50 21.04
N ALA A 411 -29.48 -36.91 20.12
CA ALA A 411 -30.88 -37.26 19.90
C ALA A 411 -31.06 -38.75 19.53
N TYR A 412 -30.05 -39.32 18.88
CA TYR A 412 -30.02 -40.73 18.51
C TYR A 412 -29.50 -41.66 19.64
N GLY A 413 -29.05 -41.12 20.77
CA GLY A 413 -28.55 -41.89 21.91
C GLY A 413 -27.13 -42.44 21.74
N LEU A 414 -26.31 -41.83 20.87
CA LEU A 414 -24.91 -42.21 20.73
C LEU A 414 -24.08 -41.71 21.93
N PRO A 415 -23.04 -42.47 22.35
CA PRO A 415 -22.17 -42.04 23.44
C PRO A 415 -21.42 -40.76 23.08
N ASP A 416 -21.20 -39.87 24.06
CA ASP A 416 -20.52 -38.57 23.87
C ASP A 416 -19.11 -38.70 23.26
N GLY A 417 -18.45 -39.86 23.41
CA GLY A 417 -17.17 -40.17 22.74
C GLY A 417 -17.24 -40.21 21.20
N LEU A 418 -18.44 -40.25 20.59
CA LEU A 418 -18.61 -40.08 19.15
C LEU A 418 -18.77 -38.61 18.75
N ALA A 419 -19.39 -37.82 19.64
CA ALA A 419 -19.52 -36.38 19.50
C ALA A 419 -18.16 -35.67 19.51
N THR A 420 -17.09 -36.35 19.92
CA THR A 420 -15.70 -35.87 19.87
C THR A 420 -14.95 -36.30 18.60
N LYS A 421 -15.55 -37.10 17.73
CA LYS A 421 -14.87 -37.59 16.52
C LYS A 421 -14.86 -36.52 15.43
N ARG A 422 -13.66 -36.01 15.14
CA ARG A 422 -13.41 -35.02 14.08
C ARG A 422 -14.14 -35.25 12.77
N SER A 423 -14.15 -36.49 12.25
CA SER A 423 -14.75 -36.79 10.95
C SER A 423 -16.27 -36.65 10.92
N LEU A 424 -16.93 -36.81 12.08
CA LEU A 424 -18.38 -36.65 12.22
C LEU A 424 -18.74 -35.21 12.55
N LEU A 425 -17.97 -34.56 13.43
CA LEU A 425 -18.09 -33.14 13.71
C LEU A 425 -17.91 -32.26 12.46
N ALA A 426 -17.00 -32.67 11.57
CA ALA A 426 -16.72 -31.97 10.32
C ALA A 426 -17.66 -32.32 9.15
N ALA A 427 -18.60 -33.25 9.34
CA ALA A 427 -19.49 -33.70 8.29
C ALA A 427 -20.68 -32.74 8.11
N ASN A 428 -21.36 -32.83 6.96
CA ASN A 428 -22.60 -32.09 6.73
C ASN A 428 -23.69 -32.58 7.71
N PRO A 429 -24.36 -31.68 8.45
CA PRO A 429 -25.35 -32.06 9.47
C PRO A 429 -26.54 -32.85 8.94
N ASP A 430 -27.11 -32.46 7.80
CA ASP A 430 -28.24 -33.15 7.18
C ASP A 430 -27.86 -34.59 6.84
N ARG A 431 -26.64 -34.79 6.35
CA ARG A 431 -26.13 -36.12 6.04
C ARG A 431 -25.90 -36.94 7.29
N VAL A 432 -25.37 -36.36 8.37
CA VAL A 432 -25.20 -37.07 9.64
C VAL A 432 -26.56 -37.51 10.17
N ALA A 433 -27.55 -36.61 10.21
CA ALA A 433 -28.90 -36.92 10.64
C ALA A 433 -29.58 -38.00 9.78
N THR A 434 -29.46 -37.89 8.45
CA THR A 434 -30.00 -38.88 7.50
C THR A 434 -29.37 -40.26 7.70
N ASN A 435 -28.05 -40.32 7.85
CA ASN A 435 -27.35 -41.58 8.09
C ASN A 435 -27.73 -42.21 9.43
N LEU A 436 -27.91 -41.41 10.49
CA LEU A 436 -28.35 -41.91 11.79
C LEU A 436 -29.76 -42.52 11.69
N ARG A 437 -30.71 -41.83 11.05
CA ARG A 437 -32.04 -42.37 10.78
C ARG A 437 -31.99 -43.64 9.94
N PHE A 438 -31.23 -43.65 8.85
CA PHE A 438 -31.10 -44.83 8.00
C PHE A 438 -30.59 -46.05 8.78
N LEU A 439 -29.52 -45.89 9.55
CA LEU A 439 -28.94 -46.98 10.34
C LEU A 439 -29.87 -47.49 11.45
N GLY A 440 -30.72 -46.61 11.97
CA GLY A 440 -31.65 -46.91 13.05
C GLY A 440 -32.99 -47.47 12.64
N GLU A 441 -33.65 -46.74 11.76
CA GLU A 441 -35.03 -47.00 11.39
C GLU A 441 -35.10 -48.00 10.23
N VAL A 442 -34.21 -47.87 9.25
CA VAL A 442 -34.22 -48.74 8.05
C VAL A 442 -33.42 -50.01 8.29
N VAL A 443 -32.21 -49.89 8.85
CA VAL A 443 -31.35 -51.05 9.13
C VAL A 443 -31.67 -51.68 10.50
N GLY A 444 -32.23 -50.94 11.45
CA GLY A 444 -32.60 -51.49 12.77
C GLY A 444 -31.40 -51.83 13.66
N LEU A 445 -30.30 -51.09 13.56
CA LEU A 445 -29.11 -51.29 14.40
C LEU A 445 -29.30 -50.68 15.80
N SER A 446 -28.77 -51.34 16.83
CA SER A 446 -28.68 -50.73 18.17
C SER A 446 -27.74 -49.53 18.13
N PRO A 447 -27.87 -48.57 19.07
CA PRO A 447 -26.95 -47.42 19.17
C PRO A 447 -25.47 -47.82 19.20
N GLU A 448 -25.11 -48.93 19.86
CA GLU A 448 -23.73 -49.45 19.90
C GLU A 448 -23.25 -49.94 18.53
N ARG A 449 -24.16 -50.54 17.74
CA ARG A 449 -23.85 -51.00 16.38
C ARG A 449 -23.84 -49.85 15.37
N VAL A 450 -24.70 -48.85 15.53
CA VAL A 450 -24.64 -47.60 14.75
C VAL A 450 -23.31 -46.92 14.99
N ASN A 451 -22.89 -46.79 16.26
CA ASN A 451 -21.57 -46.30 16.64
C ASN A 451 -20.45 -47.04 15.88
N GLN A 452 -20.37 -48.37 16.03
CA GLN A 452 -19.34 -49.17 15.33
C GLN A 452 -19.37 -49.00 13.81
N THR A 453 -20.55 -48.84 13.22
CA THR A 453 -20.73 -48.71 11.78
C THR A 453 -20.30 -47.33 11.28
N MET A 454 -20.70 -46.26 11.96
CA MET A 454 -20.26 -44.88 11.71
C MET A 454 -18.76 -44.70 11.92
N LEU A 455 -18.15 -45.50 12.80
CA LEU A 455 -16.70 -45.47 12.99
C LEU A 455 -15.93 -46.07 11.81
N LEU A 456 -16.48 -47.10 11.18
CA LEU A 456 -15.78 -47.94 10.21
C LEU A 456 -16.11 -47.61 8.75
N CYS A 457 -17.28 -47.03 8.50
CA CYS A 457 -17.81 -46.80 7.16
C CYS A 457 -17.71 -45.32 6.76
N LYS A 458 -17.63 -45.07 5.45
CA LYS A 458 -17.75 -43.71 4.91
C LYS A 458 -19.24 -43.33 4.94
N PRO A 459 -19.64 -42.27 5.66
CA PRO A 459 -21.06 -41.96 5.88
C PRO A 459 -21.87 -41.80 4.59
N TRP A 460 -21.26 -41.32 3.51
CA TRP A 460 -21.95 -41.04 2.24
C TRP A 460 -22.15 -42.26 1.31
N GLN A 461 -21.84 -43.48 1.76
CA GLN A 461 -22.02 -44.70 0.95
C GLN A 461 -22.95 -45.72 1.62
N LEU A 462 -23.57 -45.38 2.75
CA LEU A 462 -24.26 -46.36 3.60
C LEU A 462 -25.49 -46.96 2.91
N GLU A 463 -26.35 -46.15 2.29
CA GLU A 463 -27.54 -46.62 1.57
C GLU A 463 -27.16 -47.50 0.37
N GLU A 464 -26.29 -47.01 -0.51
CA GLU A 464 -25.84 -47.75 -1.71
C GLU A 464 -25.10 -49.06 -1.34
N GLN A 465 -24.34 -49.06 -0.23
CA GLN A 465 -23.68 -50.28 0.27
C GLN A 465 -24.68 -51.27 0.86
N TRP A 466 -25.73 -50.79 1.54
CA TRP A 466 -26.79 -51.62 2.06
C TRP A 466 -27.55 -52.31 0.92
N GLU A 467 -28.02 -51.54 -0.07
CA GLU A 467 -28.79 -52.07 -1.21
C GLU A 467 -28.02 -53.16 -1.95
N ARG A 468 -26.73 -52.94 -2.21
CA ARG A 468 -25.88 -53.93 -2.90
C ARG A 468 -25.66 -55.20 -2.09
N ASN A 469 -25.44 -55.10 -0.78
CA ASN A 469 -24.96 -56.22 0.03
C ASN A 469 -26.06 -56.95 0.81
N ALA A 470 -27.20 -56.32 1.05
CA ALA A 470 -28.36 -56.96 1.67
C ALA A 470 -29.06 -57.95 0.72
N ALA A 471 -28.83 -57.82 -0.59
CA ALA A 471 -29.36 -58.69 -1.64
C ALA A 471 -30.90 -58.82 -1.61
N GLY A 472 -31.60 -57.72 -1.31
CA GLY A 472 -33.07 -57.68 -1.25
C GLY A 472 -33.69 -58.38 -0.03
N ARG A 473 -32.88 -58.84 0.94
CA ARG A 473 -33.39 -59.40 2.19
C ARG A 473 -33.95 -58.30 3.08
N ASP A 474 -35.13 -58.55 3.65
CA ASP A 474 -35.71 -57.67 4.67
C ASP A 474 -34.80 -57.64 5.90
N ALA A 475 -34.54 -56.44 6.42
CA ALA A 475 -33.74 -56.23 7.60
C ALA A 475 -34.28 -57.07 8.77
N SER A 476 -35.60 -57.20 8.91
CA SER A 476 -36.28 -57.97 9.96
C SER A 476 -35.78 -59.41 10.10
N GLY A 477 -35.38 -60.06 8.99
CA GLY A 477 -34.88 -61.44 8.96
C GLY A 477 -33.39 -61.61 9.22
N MET A 478 -32.62 -60.52 9.36
CA MET A 478 -31.17 -60.55 9.58
C MET A 478 -30.81 -60.21 11.03
N GLY A 479 -29.83 -60.90 11.60
CA GLY A 479 -29.28 -60.53 12.91
C GLY A 479 -28.47 -59.23 12.86
N GLN A 480 -28.39 -58.45 13.95
CA GLN A 480 -27.71 -57.14 13.93
C GLN A 480 -26.25 -57.19 13.43
N ALA A 481 -25.53 -58.30 13.69
CA ALA A 481 -24.16 -58.49 13.21
C ALA A 481 -24.08 -58.66 11.69
N GLU A 482 -25.07 -59.34 11.09
CA GLU A 482 -25.18 -59.51 9.64
C GLU A 482 -25.54 -58.19 8.97
N ARG A 483 -26.47 -57.43 9.56
CA ARG A 483 -26.83 -56.09 9.08
C ARG A 483 -25.60 -55.15 9.09
N ALA A 484 -24.87 -55.09 10.21
CA ALA A 484 -23.64 -54.31 10.29
C ALA A 484 -22.52 -54.82 9.35
N LYS A 485 -22.55 -56.08 8.93
CA LYS A 485 -21.58 -56.65 7.96
C LYS A 485 -21.90 -56.22 6.53
N ALA A 486 -23.19 -56.17 6.16
CA ALA A 486 -23.62 -55.70 4.84
C ALA A 486 -23.19 -54.24 4.58
N LEU A 487 -23.16 -53.40 5.62
CA LEU A 487 -22.71 -52.01 5.51
C LEU A 487 -21.19 -51.83 5.40
N ARG A 488 -20.38 -52.81 5.83
CA ARG A 488 -18.91 -52.68 5.83
C ARG A 488 -18.26 -52.96 4.48
N GLY A 489 -19.00 -53.58 3.55
CA GLY A 489 -18.47 -54.05 2.27
C GLY A 489 -17.42 -55.17 2.42
N ALA A 490 -17.26 -56.01 1.40
CA ALA A 490 -16.34 -57.16 1.43
C ALA A 490 -14.84 -56.79 1.57
N SER A 491 -14.48 -55.50 1.51
CA SER A 491 -13.11 -55.04 1.29
C SER A 491 -12.21 -54.96 2.55
N ARG A 492 -12.71 -55.26 3.75
CA ARG A 492 -11.90 -55.23 4.99
C ARG A 492 -11.76 -56.56 5.73
N LEU A 493 -12.24 -57.67 5.16
CA LEU A 493 -12.02 -59.03 5.69
C LEU A 493 -10.72 -59.70 5.19
N ARG A 494 -9.86 -58.95 4.47
CA ARG A 494 -8.49 -59.38 4.14
C ARG A 494 -7.47 -58.40 4.71
N ARG A 495 -7.18 -58.55 6.01
CA ARG A 495 -5.82 -58.51 6.59
C ARG A 495 -5.91 -58.68 8.10
#